data_AF-A0AA36NGU7-F1
#
_entry.id   AF-A0AA36NGU7-F1
#
_cell.length_a   1.000
_cell.length_b   1.000
_cell.length_c   1.000
_cell.angle_alpha   90.00
_cell.angle_beta   90.00
_cell.angle_gamma   90.00
#
_symmetry.space_group_name_H-M   'P 1'
#
loop_
_entity.id
_entity.type
_entity.pdbx_description
1 polymer ?
#
loop_
_entity_poly.entity_id
_entity_poly.type
_entity_poly.pdbx_seq_one_letter_code
_entity_poly.pdbx_strand_id
1 'polypeptide(L)'
;MARPRIYSIMYHRAYLEVIAEPVEVWQGICAAVRQHMGPVPLHLFLDSTSLADVLAWENELRRAARMAAREHGPSDDWAYLLSDREQRSLAEYQSLWQEKRGVDSGSDDAAVFDLSQNAWSICSWTSANGCLPTFRRNSRLWLARRKRLLCPVEVAKLMGFPSGSSHFSQKTLGNAMSLQTVGLAIMTALLCAREL
;
A
#
# COMPACT_ATOMS: atom_id res chain seq x y z
N MET A 1 5.62 -19.65 5.82
CA MET A 1 6.12 -18.95 7.02
C MET A 1 6.85 -17.68 6.60
N ALA A 2 6.42 -16.52 7.10
CA ALA A 2 7.14 -15.26 6.87
C ALA A 2 8.41 -15.23 7.72
N ARG A 3 9.53 -14.77 7.14
CA ARG A 3 10.80 -14.64 7.88
C ARG A 3 10.63 -13.54 8.96
N PRO A 4 10.97 -13.81 10.23
CA PRO A 4 10.92 -12.78 11.26
C PRO A 4 11.90 -11.66 10.89
N ARG A 5 11.39 -10.43 10.83
CA ARG A 5 12.22 -9.23 10.64
C ARG A 5 12.66 -8.76 12.01
N ILE A 6 13.97 -8.79 12.27
CA ILE A 6 14.57 -8.24 13.48
C ILE A 6 14.84 -6.76 13.21
N TYR A 7 14.25 -5.89 14.01
CA TYR A 7 14.45 -4.44 13.95
C TYR A 7 15.36 -4.03 15.09
N SER A 8 16.44 -3.32 14.80
CA SER A 8 17.32 -2.74 15.80
C SER A 8 17.25 -1.22 15.69
N ILE A 9 16.63 -0.57 16.67
CA ILE A 9 16.80 0.86 16.87
C ILE A 9 18.10 0.97 17.67
N MET A 10 19.14 1.55 17.06
CA MET A 10 20.42 1.71 17.77
C MET A 10 20.25 2.73 18.87
N TYR A 11 20.32 2.27 20.11
CA TYR A 11 20.35 3.12 21.28
C TYR A 11 21.61 2.85 22.10
N HIS A 12 22.12 3.90 22.73
CA HIS A 12 23.32 3.80 23.55
C HIS A 12 22.94 3.18 24.89
N ARG A 13 23.18 1.86 25.06
CA ARG A 13 22.74 1.05 26.22
C ARG A 13 23.15 1.62 27.59
N ALA A 14 24.22 2.43 27.64
CA ALA A 14 24.68 3.07 28.86
C ALA A 14 23.75 4.18 29.39
N TYR A 15 22.84 4.71 28.56
CA TYR A 15 22.05 5.91 28.88
C TYR A 15 20.54 5.67 28.86
N LEU A 16 20.09 4.43 28.69
CA LEU A 16 18.68 4.11 28.46
C LEU A 16 18.22 2.88 29.22
N GLU A 17 17.13 3.05 29.95
CA GLU A 17 16.36 1.98 30.60
C GLU A 17 15.07 1.71 29.83
N VAL A 18 14.73 0.43 29.64
CA VAL A 18 13.45 0.01 29.04
C VAL A 18 12.41 -0.09 30.14
N ILE A 19 11.47 0.86 30.19
CA ILE A 19 10.44 0.94 31.25
C ILE A 19 9.12 0.23 30.90
N ALA A 20 8.96 -0.21 29.66
CA ALA A 20 7.76 -0.93 29.18
C ALA A 20 8.10 -1.83 27.98
N GLU A 21 7.36 -2.93 27.80
CA GLU A 21 7.53 -3.85 26.67
C GLU A 21 7.11 -3.18 25.35
N PRO A 22 8.01 -3.00 24.36
CA PRO A 22 7.72 -2.25 23.14
C PRO A 22 6.55 -2.79 22.33
N VAL A 23 6.35 -4.11 22.33
CA VAL A 23 5.25 -4.75 21.58
C VAL A 23 3.90 -4.33 22.16
N GLU A 24 3.78 -4.28 23.49
CA GLU A 24 2.53 -3.91 24.17
C GLU A 24 2.20 -2.43 23.95
N VAL A 25 3.20 -1.55 24.08
CA VAL A 25 3.06 -0.11 23.82
C VAL A 25 2.64 0.13 22.37
N TRP A 26 3.29 -0.54 21.42
CA TRP A 26 2.93 -0.47 20.00
C TRP A 26 1.46 -0.87 19.76
N GLN A 27 1.03 -2.00 20.33
CA GLN A 27 -0.33 -2.49 20.19
C GLN A 27 -1.34 -1.52 20.82
N GLY A 28 -1.02 -0.97 22.00
CA GLY A 28 -1.85 0.02 22.69
C GLY A 28 -2.07 1.28 21.85
N ILE A 29 -1.00 1.84 21.27
CA ILE A 29 -1.12 3.04 20.43
C ILE A 29 -1.89 2.72 19.14
N CYS A 30 -1.61 1.58 18.48
CA CYS A 30 -2.37 1.14 17.31
C CYS A 30 -3.87 1.01 17.60
N ALA A 31 -4.23 0.46 18.76
CA ALA A 31 -5.63 0.34 19.18
C ALA A 31 -6.26 1.71 19.41
N ALA A 32 -5.58 2.62 20.13
CA ALA A 32 -6.06 3.98 20.39
C ALA A 32 -6.25 4.78 19.10
N VAL A 33 -5.28 4.73 18.18
CA VAL A 33 -5.38 5.41 16.88
C VAL A 33 -6.56 4.89 16.08
N ARG A 34 -6.76 3.56 16.02
CA ARG A 34 -7.91 2.96 15.33
C ARG A 34 -9.24 3.36 15.95
N GLN A 35 -9.30 3.42 17.28
CA GLN A 35 -10.51 3.83 18.00
C GLN A 35 -10.90 5.28 17.68
N HIS A 36 -9.92 6.18 17.54
CA HIS A 36 -10.18 7.59 17.26
C HIS A 36 -10.36 7.92 15.77
N MET A 37 -9.63 7.26 14.88
CA MET A 37 -9.65 7.58 13.44
C MET A 37 -10.58 6.70 12.61
N GLY A 38 -10.97 5.52 13.12
CA GLY A 38 -11.70 4.54 12.32
C GLY A 38 -10.90 4.04 11.10
N PRO A 39 -11.56 3.31 10.17
CA PRO A 39 -10.96 3.00 8.88
C PRO A 39 -10.88 4.26 8.01
N VAL A 40 -9.66 4.64 7.62
CA VAL A 40 -9.47 5.80 6.73
C VAL A 40 -9.87 5.41 5.30
N PRO A 41 -10.85 6.08 4.68
CA PRO A 41 -11.29 5.75 3.33
C PRO A 41 -10.18 5.94 2.29
N LEU A 42 -10.01 4.99 1.38
CA LEU A 42 -8.98 5.07 0.34
C LEU A 42 -9.14 6.29 -0.58
N HIS A 43 -10.38 6.72 -0.86
CA HIS A 43 -10.65 7.84 -1.76
C HIS A 43 -9.95 9.13 -1.32
N LEU A 44 -9.77 9.35 0.00
CA LEU A 44 -9.05 10.52 0.53
C LEU A 44 -7.59 10.62 0.02
N PHE A 45 -6.96 9.47 -0.27
CA PHE A 45 -5.59 9.42 -0.79
C PHE A 45 -5.55 9.44 -2.32
N LEU A 46 -6.57 8.87 -2.97
CA LEU A 46 -6.61 8.65 -4.41
C LEU A 46 -7.18 9.84 -5.20
N ASP A 47 -8.08 10.63 -4.62
CA ASP A 47 -8.74 11.76 -5.30
C ASP A 47 -7.82 12.97 -5.48
N SER A 48 -6.79 13.07 -4.65
CA SER A 48 -5.79 14.13 -4.73
C SER A 48 -4.69 13.86 -5.77
N THR A 49 -4.81 12.80 -6.58
CA THR A 49 -3.82 12.46 -7.62
C THR A 49 -4.19 13.15 -8.92
N SER A 50 -3.26 13.94 -9.48
CA SER A 50 -3.54 14.69 -10.70
C SER A 50 -3.69 13.77 -11.91
N LEU A 51 -4.52 14.17 -12.88
CA LEU A 51 -4.64 13.43 -14.16
C LEU A 51 -3.29 13.36 -14.89
N ALA A 52 -2.44 14.37 -14.72
CA ALA A 52 -1.08 14.38 -15.27
C ALA A 52 -0.21 13.27 -14.68
N ASP A 53 -0.28 13.03 -13.37
CA ASP A 53 0.44 11.93 -12.71
C ASP A 53 -0.07 10.56 -13.16
N VAL A 54 -1.39 10.43 -13.30
CA VAL A 54 -2.03 9.19 -13.79
C VAL A 54 -1.58 8.90 -15.22
N LEU A 55 -1.62 9.89 -16.11
CA LEU A 55 -1.16 9.77 -17.50
C LEU A 55 0.35 9.49 -17.59
N ALA A 56 1.17 10.17 -16.80
CA ALA A 56 2.62 9.95 -16.77
C ALA A 56 2.94 8.51 -16.39
N TRP A 57 2.23 7.97 -15.38
CA TRP A 57 2.39 6.59 -14.96
C TRP A 57 1.93 5.59 -16.03
N GLU A 58 0.78 5.82 -16.66
CA GLU A 58 0.32 4.99 -17.77
C GLU A 58 1.35 4.94 -18.90
N ASN A 59 1.90 6.11 -19.27
CA ASN A 59 2.90 6.22 -20.32
C ASN A 59 4.21 5.52 -19.96
N GLU A 60 4.61 5.52 -18.68
CA GLU A 60 5.75 4.73 -18.21
C GLU A 60 5.50 3.22 -18.39
N LEU A 61 4.32 2.74 -18.03
CA LEU A 61 3.92 1.34 -18.23
C LEU A 61 3.84 0.97 -19.72
N ARG A 62 3.26 1.84 -20.55
CA ARG A 62 3.21 1.67 -22.02
C ARG A 62 4.61 1.58 -22.61
N ARG A 63 5.54 2.43 -22.17
CA ARG A 63 6.94 2.37 -22.60
C ARG A 63 7.59 1.04 -22.23
N ALA A 64 7.36 0.55 -21.00
CA ALA A 64 7.86 -0.75 -20.57
C ALA A 64 7.27 -1.91 -21.42
N ALA A 65 6.02 -1.77 -21.87
CA ALA A 65 5.34 -2.70 -22.77
C ALA A 65 5.61 -2.45 -24.27
N ARG A 66 6.51 -1.51 -24.62
CA ARG A 66 6.84 -1.11 -26.01
C ARG A 66 5.63 -0.62 -26.82
N MET A 67 4.70 0.07 -26.17
CA MET A 67 3.52 0.70 -26.79
C MET A 67 3.74 2.20 -26.99
N ALA A 68 3.07 2.80 -27.97
CA ALA A 68 3.10 4.25 -28.21
C ALA A 68 2.51 5.03 -27.02
N ALA A 69 3.09 6.16 -26.64
CA ALA A 69 2.57 7.00 -25.55
C ALA A 69 1.21 7.65 -25.92
N ARG A 70 0.43 8.02 -24.90
CA ARG A 70 -0.80 8.81 -25.02
C ARG A 70 -0.51 10.28 -24.74
N GLU A 71 -1.16 11.17 -25.50
CA GLU A 71 -0.99 12.63 -25.37
C GLU A 71 -2.21 13.30 -24.72
N HIS A 72 -3.42 12.77 -24.94
CA HIS A 72 -4.68 13.46 -24.65
C HIS A 72 -5.35 13.05 -23.32
N GLY A 73 -4.63 12.39 -22.42
CA GLY A 73 -5.17 11.92 -21.14
C GLY A 73 -5.09 10.40 -20.95
N PRO A 74 -5.28 9.95 -19.69
CA PRO A 74 -5.18 8.54 -19.35
C PRO A 74 -6.34 7.72 -19.94
N SER A 75 -6.15 6.41 -20.10
CA SER A 75 -7.22 5.49 -20.48
C SER A 75 -8.13 5.18 -19.29
N ASP A 76 -9.40 4.90 -19.57
CA ASP A 76 -10.41 4.52 -18.57
C ASP A 76 -10.22 3.09 -18.01
N ASP A 77 -9.49 2.25 -18.76
CA ASP A 77 -9.21 0.86 -18.38
C ASP A 77 -7.78 0.53 -18.79
N TRP A 78 -6.98 0.08 -17.82
CA TRP A 78 -5.58 -0.31 -18.00
C TRP A 78 -5.38 -1.82 -18.07
N ALA A 79 -6.46 -2.61 -18.20
CA ALA A 79 -6.36 -4.06 -18.32
C ALA A 79 -5.48 -4.48 -19.51
N TYR A 80 -5.43 -3.65 -20.56
CA TYR A 80 -4.56 -3.84 -21.72
C TYR A 80 -3.05 -3.73 -21.41
N LEU A 81 -2.68 -3.15 -20.26
CA LEU A 81 -1.29 -3.08 -19.77
C LEU A 81 -0.89 -4.29 -18.92
N LEU A 82 -1.85 -5.16 -18.59
CA LEU A 82 -1.62 -6.35 -17.80
C LEU A 82 -1.16 -7.50 -18.71
N SER A 83 -0.20 -8.28 -18.23
CA SER A 83 0.16 -9.56 -18.84
C SER A 83 -0.95 -10.59 -18.72
N ASP A 84 -0.95 -11.63 -19.55
CA ASP A 84 -1.93 -12.73 -19.51
C ASP A 84 -2.02 -13.41 -18.13
N ARG A 85 -0.92 -13.42 -17.38
CA ARG A 85 -0.91 -13.91 -16.01
C ARG A 85 -1.66 -12.97 -15.07
N GLU A 86 -1.40 -11.67 -15.16
CA GLU A 86 -2.04 -10.67 -14.31
C GLU A 86 -3.54 -10.54 -14.62
N GLN A 87 -3.94 -10.65 -15.89
CA GLN A 87 -5.35 -10.68 -16.28
C GLN A 87 -6.09 -11.89 -15.69
N ARG A 88 -5.45 -13.07 -15.70
CA ARG A 88 -6.00 -14.26 -15.03
C ARG A 88 -6.12 -14.06 -13.52
N SER A 89 -5.06 -13.58 -12.87
CA SER A 89 -5.11 -13.25 -11.43
C SER A 89 -6.21 -12.23 -11.11
N LEU A 90 -6.41 -11.23 -11.97
CA LEU A 90 -7.46 -10.22 -11.80
C LEU A 90 -8.84 -10.87 -11.83
N ALA A 91 -9.14 -11.69 -12.84
CA ALA A 91 -10.42 -12.40 -12.94
C ALA A 91 -10.70 -13.30 -11.72
N GLU A 92 -9.66 -13.99 -11.22
CA GLU A 92 -9.73 -14.81 -10.01
C GLU A 92 -10.04 -13.96 -8.78
N TYR A 93 -9.33 -12.83 -8.58
CA TYR A 93 -9.60 -11.92 -7.47
C TYR A 93 -11.00 -11.32 -7.53
N GLN A 94 -11.48 -10.92 -8.70
CA GLN A 94 -12.84 -10.38 -8.86
C GLN A 94 -13.90 -11.42 -8.48
N SER A 95 -13.72 -12.67 -8.93
CA SER A 95 -14.61 -13.79 -8.59
C SER A 95 -14.62 -14.07 -7.09
N LEU A 96 -13.44 -14.18 -6.48
CA LEU A 96 -13.31 -14.39 -5.04
C LEU A 96 -13.89 -13.22 -4.23
N TRP A 97 -13.76 -11.98 -4.73
CA TRP A 97 -14.26 -10.80 -4.04
C TRP A 97 -15.79 -10.82 -4.01
N GLN A 98 -16.41 -11.07 -5.16
CA GLN A 98 -17.87 -11.24 -5.26
C GLN A 98 -18.36 -12.36 -4.35
N GLU A 99 -17.67 -13.51 -4.33
CA GLU A 99 -18.03 -14.65 -3.48
C GLU A 99 -17.96 -14.30 -1.98
N LYS A 100 -16.89 -13.64 -1.55
CA LYS A 100 -16.63 -13.39 -0.11
C LYS A 100 -17.27 -12.13 0.44
N ARG A 101 -17.52 -11.13 -0.40
CA ARG A 101 -18.08 -9.82 0.00
C ARG A 101 -19.52 -9.64 -0.45
N GLY A 102 -19.99 -10.41 -1.42
CA GLY A 102 -21.32 -10.26 -2.01
C GLY A 102 -21.49 -9.00 -2.85
N VAL A 103 -20.42 -8.28 -3.16
CA VAL A 103 -20.43 -7.00 -3.87
C VAL A 103 -19.46 -7.04 -5.04
N ASP A 104 -19.84 -6.42 -6.16
CA ASP A 104 -18.97 -6.36 -7.33
C ASP A 104 -17.74 -5.49 -7.04
N SER A 105 -16.56 -6.03 -7.35
CA SER A 105 -15.29 -5.34 -7.12
C SER A 105 -15.17 -4.01 -7.88
N GLY A 106 -15.84 -3.86 -9.03
CA GLY A 106 -15.85 -2.61 -9.80
C GLY A 106 -16.69 -1.51 -9.14
N SER A 107 -17.61 -1.88 -8.25
CA SER A 107 -18.43 -0.93 -7.48
C SER A 107 -17.83 -0.54 -6.12
N ASP A 108 -16.86 -1.32 -5.62
CA ASP A 108 -16.27 -1.13 -4.29
C ASP A 108 -14.95 -0.36 -4.34
N ASP A 109 -14.90 0.83 -3.72
CA ASP A 109 -13.68 1.64 -3.62
C ASP A 109 -12.57 0.96 -2.80
N ALA A 110 -12.92 0.02 -1.92
CA ALA A 110 -11.98 -0.72 -1.10
C ALA A 110 -11.32 -1.89 -1.87
N ALA A 111 -11.81 -2.27 -3.04
CA ALA A 111 -11.32 -3.43 -3.79
C ALA A 111 -9.95 -3.15 -4.43
N VAL A 112 -8.88 -3.53 -3.71
CA VAL A 112 -7.49 -3.46 -4.18
C VAL A 112 -6.86 -4.85 -4.18
N PHE A 113 -6.26 -5.24 -5.30
CA PHE A 113 -5.68 -6.58 -5.50
C PHE A 113 -4.19 -6.51 -5.83
N ASP A 114 -3.33 -7.30 -5.19
CA ASP A 114 -1.94 -7.46 -5.62
C ASP A 114 -1.82 -8.54 -6.69
N LEU A 115 -1.77 -8.12 -7.94
CA LEU A 115 -1.65 -8.98 -9.12
C LEU A 115 -0.27 -9.64 -9.26
N SER A 116 0.72 -9.21 -8.45
CA SER A 116 2.03 -9.89 -8.41
C SER A 116 1.97 -11.26 -7.74
N GLN A 117 0.92 -11.52 -6.96
CA GLN A 117 0.69 -12.77 -6.26
C GLN A 117 -0.32 -13.63 -7.04
N ASN A 118 -0.30 -14.95 -6.76
CA ASN A 118 -1.32 -15.86 -7.25
C ASN A 118 -2.48 -15.86 -6.25
N ALA A 119 -3.70 -15.58 -6.71
CA ALA A 119 -4.88 -15.41 -5.87
C ALA A 119 -5.21 -16.67 -5.05
N TRP A 120 -4.94 -17.85 -5.61
CA TRP A 120 -5.21 -19.15 -4.96
C TRP A 120 -4.19 -19.51 -3.89
N SER A 121 -2.93 -19.13 -4.07
CA SER A 121 -1.88 -19.47 -3.08
C SER A 121 -1.81 -18.44 -1.96
N ILE A 122 -1.92 -17.15 -2.30
CA ILE A 122 -1.85 -16.04 -1.35
C ILE A 122 -2.87 -15.00 -1.80
N CYS A 123 -4.03 -15.02 -1.16
CA CYS A 123 -5.06 -14.02 -1.39
C CYS A 123 -4.61 -12.66 -0.83
N SER A 124 -3.96 -11.87 -1.68
CA SER A 124 -3.31 -10.61 -1.32
C SER A 124 -4.13 -9.42 -1.83
N TRP A 125 -5.22 -9.13 -1.12
CA TRP A 125 -6.14 -8.03 -1.42
C TRP A 125 -6.48 -7.21 -0.16
N THR A 126 -7.30 -6.18 -0.30
CA THR A 126 -7.80 -5.42 0.85
C THR A 126 -8.55 -6.31 1.85
N SER A 127 -8.14 -6.24 3.11
CA SER A 127 -8.70 -7.08 4.18
C SER A 127 -10.12 -6.64 4.60
N ALA A 128 -10.77 -7.45 5.45
CA ALA A 128 -12.07 -7.08 6.04
C ALA A 128 -12.04 -5.76 6.81
N ASN A 129 -10.88 -5.41 7.35
CA ASN A 129 -10.66 -4.20 8.14
C ASN A 129 -10.19 -3.01 7.28
N GLY A 130 -10.29 -3.09 5.95
CA GLY A 130 -9.87 -2.03 5.03
C GLY A 130 -8.35 -1.88 4.89
N CYS A 131 -7.55 -2.84 5.39
CA CYS A 131 -6.10 -2.77 5.26
C CYS A 131 -5.68 -3.21 3.86
N LEU A 132 -4.86 -2.38 3.20
CA LEU A 132 -4.28 -2.71 1.91
C LEU A 132 -3.29 -3.89 2.01
N PRO A 133 -3.06 -4.61 0.89
CA PRO A 133 -1.93 -5.52 0.79
C PRO A 133 -0.61 -4.84 1.13
N THR A 134 0.30 -5.58 1.78
CA THR A 134 1.65 -5.07 2.05
C THR A 134 2.37 -4.77 0.74
N PHE A 135 2.82 -3.52 0.58
CA PHE A 135 3.60 -3.10 -0.57
C PHE A 135 4.95 -3.86 -0.62
N ARG A 136 5.17 -4.61 -1.68
CA ARG A 136 6.46 -5.24 -2.00
C ARG A 136 7.11 -4.50 -3.16
N ARG A 137 8.42 -4.68 -3.31
CA ARG A 137 9.22 -4.08 -4.39
C ARG A 137 8.61 -4.22 -5.80
N ASN A 138 7.95 -5.34 -6.08
CA ASN A 138 7.34 -5.65 -7.37
C ASN A 138 5.81 -5.82 -7.28
N SER A 139 5.16 -5.29 -6.23
CA SER A 139 3.71 -5.38 -6.11
C SER A 139 3.03 -4.69 -7.28
N ARG A 140 1.94 -5.27 -7.76
CA ARG A 140 1.14 -4.72 -8.85
C ARG A 140 -0.28 -4.54 -8.34
N LEU A 141 -0.47 -3.44 -7.61
CA LEU A 141 -1.73 -3.20 -6.93
C LEU A 141 -2.75 -2.61 -7.89
N TRP A 142 -3.81 -3.34 -8.13
CA TRP A 142 -4.92 -2.98 -9.01
C TRP A 142 -6.07 -2.40 -8.21
N LEU A 143 -6.54 -1.21 -8.60
CA LEU A 143 -7.75 -0.57 -8.10
C LEU A 143 -8.93 -1.01 -8.98
N ALA A 144 -9.77 -1.92 -8.47
CA ALA A 144 -10.82 -2.53 -9.28
C ALA A 144 -11.82 -1.51 -9.84
N ARG A 145 -12.34 -0.62 -8.98
CA ARG A 145 -13.27 0.44 -9.40
C ARG A 145 -12.70 1.43 -10.42
N ARG A 146 -11.40 1.74 -10.33
CA ARG A 146 -10.73 2.67 -11.26
C ARG A 146 -10.11 1.98 -12.48
N LYS A 147 -10.20 0.66 -12.54
CA LYS A 147 -9.63 -0.19 -13.59
C LYS A 147 -8.18 0.15 -13.95
N ARG A 148 -7.36 0.42 -12.93
CA ARG A 148 -5.95 0.75 -13.13
C ARG A 148 -5.04 0.32 -12.00
N LEU A 149 -3.75 0.30 -12.26
CA LEU A 149 -2.74 0.13 -11.22
C LEU A 149 -2.63 1.41 -10.36
N LEU A 150 -2.32 1.22 -9.08
CA LEU A 150 -1.93 2.32 -8.19
C LEU A 150 -0.71 3.05 -8.75
N CYS A 151 -0.78 4.37 -8.76
CA CYS A 151 0.33 5.23 -9.14
C CYS A 151 1.38 5.25 -8.01
N PRO A 152 2.68 5.42 -8.31
CA PRO A 152 3.72 5.57 -7.29
C PRO A 152 3.43 6.67 -6.27
N VAL A 153 2.88 7.81 -6.72
CA VAL A 153 2.46 8.92 -5.84
C VAL A 153 1.34 8.52 -4.87
N GLU A 154 0.42 7.66 -5.29
CA GLU A 154 -0.65 7.15 -4.43
C GLU A 154 -0.10 6.19 -3.39
N VAL A 155 0.81 5.30 -3.81
CA VAL A 155 1.53 4.40 -2.88
C VAL A 155 2.31 5.23 -1.85
N ALA A 156 2.98 6.30 -2.27
CA ALA A 156 3.70 7.19 -1.37
C ALA A 156 2.76 7.84 -0.33
N LYS A 157 1.61 8.37 -0.77
CA LYS A 157 0.59 8.94 0.13
C LYS A 157 0.06 7.90 1.11
N LEU A 158 -0.26 6.69 0.65
CA LEU A 158 -0.73 5.58 1.49
C LEU A 158 0.33 5.11 2.50
N MET A 159 1.60 5.28 2.15
CA MET A 159 2.73 5.04 3.05
C MET A 159 3.00 6.23 3.99
N GLY A 160 2.21 7.31 3.92
CA GLY A 160 2.35 8.49 4.76
C GLY A 160 3.44 9.47 4.32
N PHE A 161 4.00 9.32 3.12
CA PHE A 161 4.94 10.31 2.57
C PHE A 161 4.18 11.57 2.11
N PRO A 162 4.79 12.76 2.24
CA PRO A 162 4.16 14.01 1.85
C PRO A 162 3.83 14.06 0.35
N SER A 163 2.64 14.55 0.02
CA SER A 163 2.19 14.81 -1.36
C SER A 163 3.06 15.90 -1.99
N GLY A 164 3.79 15.57 -3.05
CA GLY A 164 4.72 16.48 -3.74
C GLY A 164 6.10 15.87 -4.00
N SER A 165 6.42 14.74 -3.37
CA SER A 165 7.65 14.00 -3.63
C SER A 165 7.53 13.13 -4.89
N SER A 166 7.58 13.76 -6.06
CA SER A 166 7.60 13.09 -7.38
C SER A 166 8.84 12.21 -7.62
N HIS A 167 9.76 12.13 -6.64
CA HIS A 167 11.00 11.36 -6.72
C HIS A 167 10.88 9.90 -6.29
N PHE A 168 9.72 9.44 -5.82
CA PHE A 168 9.58 8.08 -5.32
C PHE A 168 9.28 7.08 -6.45
N SER A 169 10.27 6.22 -6.75
CA SER A 169 10.03 5.03 -7.55
C SER A 169 9.28 3.97 -6.74
N GLN A 170 8.48 3.13 -7.41
CA GLN A 170 7.80 2.00 -6.76
C GLN A 170 8.79 1.03 -6.09
N LYS A 171 10.00 0.88 -6.67
CA LYS A 171 11.08 0.07 -6.08
C LYS A 171 11.56 0.64 -4.75
N THR A 172 11.65 1.95 -4.64
CA THR A 172 12.04 2.65 -3.40
C THR A 172 10.95 2.46 -2.34
N LEU A 173 9.69 2.69 -2.70
CA LEU A 173 8.55 2.58 -1.78
C LEU A 173 8.34 1.15 -1.26
N GLY A 174 8.52 0.13 -2.12
CA GLY A 174 8.36 -1.27 -1.72
C GLY A 174 9.44 -1.79 -0.77
N ASN A 175 10.53 -1.03 -0.56
CA ASN A 175 11.55 -1.31 0.45
C ASN A 175 11.47 -0.35 1.65
N ALA A 176 10.67 0.71 1.56
CA ALA A 176 10.48 1.67 2.64
C ALA A 176 9.50 1.11 3.69
N MET A 177 9.63 1.58 4.93
CA MET A 177 8.56 1.47 5.91
C MET A 177 7.59 2.63 5.75
N SER A 178 6.32 2.42 6.10
CA SER A 178 5.38 3.53 6.14
C SER A 178 5.86 4.55 7.18
N LEU A 179 5.71 5.85 6.89
CA LEU A 179 6.09 6.92 7.81
C LEU A 179 5.34 6.79 9.14
N GLN A 180 4.09 6.34 9.09
CA GLN A 180 3.29 6.03 10.28
C GLN A 180 3.93 4.92 11.11
N THR A 181 4.42 3.84 10.48
CA THR A 181 5.13 2.76 11.17
C THR A 181 6.41 3.27 11.82
N VAL A 182 7.20 4.07 11.11
CA VAL A 182 8.45 4.64 11.64
C VAL A 182 8.17 5.59 12.80
N GLY A 183 7.24 6.53 12.63
CA GLY A 183 6.85 7.48 13.67
C GLY A 183 6.32 6.76 14.91
N LEU A 184 5.50 5.74 14.72
CA LEU A 184 4.96 4.94 15.81
C LEU A 184 6.05 4.12 16.53
N ALA A 185 7.03 3.60 15.80
CA ALA A 185 8.16 2.89 16.39
C ALA A 185 9.06 3.85 17.20
N ILE A 186 9.26 5.08 16.71
CA ILE A 186 9.98 6.13 17.44
C ILE A 186 9.21 6.52 18.70
N MET A 187 7.90 6.78 18.61
CA MET A 187 7.08 7.11 19.79
C MET A 187 7.09 5.97 20.81
N THR A 188 6.99 4.73 20.36
CA THR A 188 7.10 3.54 21.22
C THR A 188 8.45 3.52 21.93
N ALA A 189 9.55 3.70 21.18
CA ALA A 189 10.89 3.73 21.76
C ALA A 189 11.06 4.86 22.78
N LEU A 190 10.53 6.06 22.50
CA LEU A 190 10.58 7.20 23.43
C LEU A 190 9.73 6.97 24.68
N LEU A 191 8.55 6.35 24.56
CA LEU A 191 7.69 6.03 25.70
C LEU A 191 8.22 4.87 26.55
N CYS A 192 8.97 3.97 25.94
CA CYS A 192 9.67 2.87 26.61
C CYS A 192 11.01 3.31 27.19
N ALA A 193 11.46 4.55 26.98
CA ALA A 193 12.77 5.05 27.36
C ALA A 193 12.67 6.14 28.41
N ARG A 194 13.61 6.14 29.36
CA ARG A 194 13.90 7.26 30.24
C ARG A 194 15.41 7.46 30.31
N GLU A 195 15.85 8.72 30.32
CA GLU A 195 17.25 9.06 30.56
C GLU A 195 17.62 8.74 32.02
N LEU A 196 18.78 8.09 32.18
CA LEU A 196 19.36 7.73 33.48
C LEU A 196 20.04 8.92 34.16
#